data_AF-A0A4U1K011-F1
#
_entry.id   AF-A0A4U1K011-F1
#
_cell.length_a   1.000
_cell.length_b   1.000
_cell.length_c   1.000
_cell.angle_alpha   90.00
_cell.angle_beta   90.00
_cell.angle_gamma   90.00
#
_symmetry.space_group_name_H-M   'P 1'
#
loop_
_entity.id
_entity.type
_entity.pdbx_description
1 polymer ?
#
loop_
_entity_poly.entity_id
_entity_poly.type
_entity_poly.pdbx_seq_one_letter_code
_entity_poly.pdbx_strand_id
1 'polypeptide(L)'
;MEDQAVLPPDADILYFAYGSCLHHASLSASLGLEVGPRFLGPARLSGYRLRFSDASVTEAVCFATIPPEPGAQTEGGLFRKRCIYPMFQ
;
A
#
# COMPACT_ATOMS: atom_id res chain seq x y z
N MET A 1 -16.16 -8.98 15.46
CA MET A 1 -17.12 -8.93 14.34
C MET A 1 -16.66 -7.76 13.48
N GLU A 2 -15.66 -7.99 12.64
CA GLU A 2 -15.10 -6.94 11.77
C GLU A 2 -16.02 -6.78 10.56
N ASP A 3 -16.55 -5.58 10.41
CA ASP A 3 -17.36 -5.14 9.28
C ASP A 3 -16.47 -5.11 8.03
N GLN A 4 -16.38 -6.23 7.32
CA GLN A 4 -15.77 -6.26 6.00
C GLN A 4 -16.76 -5.64 5.02
N ALA A 5 -16.66 -4.32 4.84
CA ALA A 5 -17.40 -3.60 3.82
C ALA A 5 -17.12 -4.24 2.44
N VAL A 6 -18.13 -4.86 1.84
CA VAL A 6 -18.06 -5.37 0.47
C VAL A 6 -18.01 -4.16 -0.46
N LEU A 7 -16.83 -3.86 -1.00
CA LEU A 7 -16.65 -2.78 -1.95
C LEU A 7 -17.29 -3.16 -3.30
N PRO A 8 -17.99 -2.24 -3.97
CA PRO A 8 -18.53 -2.52 -5.29
C PRO A 8 -17.39 -2.85 -6.29
N PRO A 9 -17.67 -3.67 -7.32
CA PRO A 9 -16.65 -4.19 -8.23
C PRO A 9 -15.89 -3.11 -9.02
N ASP A 10 -16.43 -1.89 -9.09
CA ASP A 10 -15.80 -0.72 -9.73
C ASP A 10 -15.34 0.35 -8.73
N ALA A 11 -15.29 0.02 -7.43
CA ALA A 11 -14.80 0.95 -6.42
C ALA A 11 -13.32 1.29 -6.65
N ASP A 12 -13.01 2.59 -6.59
CA ASP A 12 -11.65 3.06 -6.44
C ASP A 12 -11.18 2.79 -5.00
N ILE A 13 -10.16 1.96 -4.85
CA ILE A 13 -9.45 1.70 -3.58
C ILE A 13 -8.24 2.61 -3.51
N LEU A 14 -8.05 3.21 -2.34
CA LEU A 14 -6.85 3.98 -2.01
C LEU A 14 -5.79 3.05 -1.43
N TYR A 15 -4.62 3.03 -2.06
CA TYR A 15 -3.47 2.25 -1.65
C TYR A 15 -2.36 3.18 -1.16
N PHE A 16 -2.02 3.10 0.13
CA PHE A 16 -0.94 3.88 0.74
C PHE A 16 0.36 3.06 0.74
N ALA A 17 1.33 3.49 -0.06
CA ALA A 17 2.66 2.89 -0.12
C ALA A 17 3.62 3.61 0.83
N TYR A 18 4.36 2.86 1.64
CA TYR A 18 5.27 3.39 2.67
C TYR A 18 6.67 2.74 2.64
N GLY A 19 7.00 2.03 1.56
CA GLY A 19 8.25 1.28 1.40
C GLY A 19 8.65 1.13 -0.06
N SER A 20 9.15 -0.03 -0.47
CA SER A 20 9.59 -0.30 -1.85
C SER A 20 8.52 -0.03 -2.92
N CYS A 21 7.24 -0.12 -2.54
CA CYS A 21 6.10 0.22 -3.40
C CYS A 21 6.03 1.72 -3.78
N LEU A 22 6.85 2.59 -3.20
CA LEU A 22 7.04 3.97 -3.66
C LEU A 22 7.75 4.03 -5.02
N HIS A 23 8.52 3.01 -5.37
CA HIS A 23 9.20 2.94 -6.67
C HIS A 23 8.22 2.51 -7.76
N HIS A 24 7.79 3.47 -8.58
CA HIS A 24 6.74 3.26 -9.59
C HIS A 24 7.04 2.09 -10.54
N ALA A 25 8.27 1.98 -11.04
CA ALA A 25 8.63 0.90 -11.96
C ALA A 25 8.57 -0.48 -11.30
N SER A 26 9.00 -0.60 -10.03
CA SER A 26 8.88 -1.87 -9.29
C SER A 26 7.42 -2.21 -9.02
N LEU A 27 6.62 -1.23 -8.61
CA LEU A 27 5.21 -1.46 -8.32
C LEU A 27 4.43 -1.82 -9.60
N SER A 28 4.74 -1.17 -10.72
CA SER A 28 4.16 -1.51 -12.02
C SER A 28 4.49 -2.92 -12.47
N ALA A 29 5.74 -3.35 -12.32
CA ALA A 29 6.16 -4.71 -12.64
C ALA A 29 5.44 -5.75 -11.76
N SER A 30 5.33 -5.50 -10.45
CA SER A 30 4.63 -6.41 -9.53
C SER A 30 3.12 -6.48 -9.74
N LEU A 31 2.48 -5.37 -10.14
CA LEU A 31 1.03 -5.32 -10.36
C LEU A 31 0.61 -5.63 -11.80
N GLY A 32 1.55 -5.70 -12.75
CA GLY A 32 1.25 -5.86 -14.17
C GLY A 32 0.47 -4.68 -14.78
N LEU A 33 0.60 -3.48 -14.21
CA LEU A 33 -0.15 -2.28 -14.64
C LEU A 33 0.66 -0.99 -14.46
N GLU A 34 0.42 0.00 -15.31
CA GLU A 34 1.05 1.33 -15.22
C GLU A 34 0.54 2.11 -13.99
N VAL A 35 1.40 2.35 -13.00
CA VAL A 35 1.00 3.00 -11.73
C VAL A 35 1.14 4.51 -11.78
N GLY A 36 1.90 5.06 -12.74
CA GLY A 36 2.09 6.51 -12.88
C GLY A 36 0.77 7.29 -12.95
N PRO A 37 -0.18 6.94 -13.84
CA PRO A 37 -1.49 7.59 -13.93
C PRO A 37 -2.38 7.39 -12.70
N ARG A 38 -1.98 6.50 -11.78
CA ARG A 38 -2.71 6.14 -10.57
C ARG A 38 -2.13 6.81 -9.32
N PHE A 39 -0.96 7.43 -9.42
CA PHE A 39 -0.35 8.16 -8.32
C PHE A 39 -1.12 9.45 -8.04
N LEU A 40 -1.64 9.58 -6.82
CA LEU A 40 -2.39 10.75 -6.38
C LEU A 40 -1.49 11.80 -5.73
N GLY A 41 -0.31 11.41 -5.25
CA GLY A 41 0.65 12.31 -4.63
C GLY A 41 1.19 11.79 -3.29
N PRO A 42 2.08 12.58 -2.66
CA PRO A 42 2.55 12.30 -1.31
C PRO A 42 1.41 12.41 -0.30
N ALA A 43 1.39 11.51 0.67
CA ALA A 43 0.39 11.44 1.73
C ALA A 43 1.04 11.19 3.09
N ARG A 44 0.31 11.53 4.14
CA ARG A 44 0.73 11.39 5.54
C ARG A 44 -0.25 10.51 6.29
N LEU A 45 0.27 9.55 7.04
CA LEU A 45 -0.48 8.70 7.93
C LEU A 45 -0.12 9.02 9.39
N SER A 46 -1.08 9.54 10.14
CA SER A 46 -0.91 9.95 11.54
C SER A 46 -1.25 8.80 12.49
N GLY A 47 -0.54 8.71 13.61
CA GLY A 47 -0.69 7.64 14.60
C GLY A 47 0.07 6.35 14.26
N TYR A 48 0.97 6.39 13.27
CA TYR A 48 1.76 5.25 12.80
C TYR A 48 3.20 5.66 12.56
N ARG A 49 4.14 4.75 12.84
CA ARG A 49 5.58 4.98 12.65
C ARG A 49 6.22 3.94 11.74
N LEU A 50 6.93 4.40 10.73
CA LEU A 50 7.78 3.55 9.90
C LEU A 50 8.88 2.88 10.73
N ARG A 51 8.96 1.57 10.63
CA ARG A 51 10.01 0.73 11.22
C ARG A 51 10.48 -0.30 10.20
N PHE A 52 11.69 -0.80 10.42
CA PHE A 52 12.25 -1.94 9.70
C PHE A 52 12.42 -3.11 10.67
N SER A 53 11.31 -3.52 11.30
CA SER A 53 11.33 -4.47 12.41
C SER A 53 11.27 -5.93 11.98
N ASP A 54 10.80 -6.20 10.77
CA ASP A 54 10.50 -7.55 10.33
C ASP A 54 11.55 -8.03 9.33
N ALA A 55 12.36 -9.00 9.76
CA ALA A 55 13.32 -9.64 8.87
C ALA A 55 12.57 -10.47 7.82
N SER A 56 12.97 -10.33 6.56
CA SER A 56 12.46 -11.20 5.52
C SER A 56 12.90 -12.63 5.77
N VAL A 57 11.95 -13.56 5.70
CA VAL A 57 12.20 -15.00 5.83
C VAL A 57 12.86 -15.60 4.58
N THR A 58 12.81 -14.88 3.46
CA THR A 58 13.28 -15.35 2.14
C THR A 58 14.42 -14.53 1.54
N GLU A 59 14.64 -13.31 2.04
CA GLU A 59 15.65 -12.39 1.55
C GLU A 59 16.44 -11.81 2.73
N ALA A 60 17.72 -11.51 2.56
CA ALA A 60 18.54 -10.93 3.64
C ALA A 60 18.27 -9.42 3.82
N VAL A 61 17.00 -9.02 3.97
CA VAL A 61 16.55 -7.63 4.09
C VAL A 61 15.50 -7.48 5.19
N CYS A 62 15.41 -6.29 5.80
CA CYS A 62 14.31 -5.93 6.70
C CYS A 62 13.18 -5.27 5.91
N PHE A 63 11.95 -5.72 6.09
CA PHE A 63 10.78 -5.10 5.51
C PHE A 63 10.37 -3.83 6.27
N ALA A 64 9.90 -2.84 5.51
CA ALA A 64 9.23 -1.69 6.07
C ALA A 64 7.86 -2.11 6.63
N THR A 65 7.58 -1.75 7.87
CA THR A 65 6.27 -1.88 8.52
C THR A 65 5.89 -0.58 9.23
N ILE A 66 4.60 -0.38 9.46
CA ILE A 66 4.06 0.83 10.09
C ILE A 66 3.17 0.44 11.29
N PRO A 67 3.74 0.02 12.42
CA PRO A 67 2.95 -0.22 13.63
C PRO A 67 2.27 1.05 14.14
N PRO A 68 1.10 0.92 14.81
CA PRO A 68 0.48 2.03 15.53
C PRO A 68 1.44 2.61 16.58
N GLU A 69 1.62 3.92 16.55
CA GLU A 69 2.38 4.68 17.54
C GLU A 69 1.70 6.05 17.73
N PRO A 70 0.95 6.26 18.82
CA PRO A 70 0.24 7.51 19.06
C PRO A 70 1.18 8.73 19.00
N GLY A 71 0.77 9.77 18.28
CA GLY A 71 1.57 10.98 18.08
C GLY A 71 2.68 10.86 17.02
N ALA A 72 2.94 9.67 16.49
CA ALA A 72 3.85 9.50 15.36
C ALA A 72 3.19 9.86 14.02
N GLN A 73 4.02 10.09 13.02
CA GLN A 73 3.59 10.34 11.65
C GLN A 73 4.53 9.63 10.67
N THR A 74 3.96 9.06 9.62
CA THR A 74 4.71 8.44 8.52
C THR A 74 4.29 9.06 7.19
N GLU A 75 5.27 9.30 6.32
CA GLU A 75 5.05 9.79 4.96
C GLU A 75 5.09 8.63 3.95
N GLY A 76 4.32 8.76 2.89
CA GLY A 76 4.22 7.75 1.85
C GLY A 76 3.57 8.31 0.58
N GLY A 77 3.26 7.42 -0.36
CA GLY A 77 2.61 7.74 -1.62
C GLY A 77 1.21 7.16 -1.67
N LEU A 78 0.23 7.94 -2.08
CA LEU A 78 -1.14 7.46 -2.25
C LEU A 78 -1.38 7.13 -3.72
N PHE A 79 -1.92 5.94 -3.97
CA PHE A 79 -2.28 5.45 -5.28
C PHE A 79 -3.75 5.11 -5.33
N ARG A 80 -4.36 5.29 -6.50
CA ARG A 80 -5.72 4.86 -6.79
C ARG A 80 -5.72 3.58 -7.60
N LYS A 81 -6.29 2.52 -7.05
CA LYS A 81 -6.43 1.23 -7.72
C LYS A 81 -7.90 0.89 -7.83
N ARG A 82 -8.40 0.55 -9.03
CA ARG A 82 -9.73 -0.04 -9.13
C ARG A 82 -9.73 -1.42 -8.48
N CYS A 83 -10.76 -1.72 -7.71
CA CYS A 83 -11.06 -3.10 -7.38
C CYS A 83 -11.24 -3.84 -8.70
N ILE A 84 -10.53 -4.95 -8.90
CA ILE A 84 -10.77 -5.85 -10.03
C ILE A 84 -10.98 -7.19 -9.35
N TYR A 85 -12.24 -7.53 -9.10
CA TYR A 85 -12.54 -8.91 -8.71
C TYR A 85 -12.25 -9.78 -9.94
N PRO A 86 -11.38 -10.80 -9.85
CA PRO A 86 -11.46 -11.89 -10.80
C PRO A 86 -12.80 -12.59 -10.52
N MET A 87 -13.82 -12.32 -11.33
CA MET A 87 -14.87 -13.30 -11.52
C MET A 87 -14.17 -14.53 -12.10
N PHE A 88 -13.81 -15.48 -11.24
CA PHE A 88 -13.65 -16.86 -11.67
C PHE A 88 -15.04 -17.29 -12.14
N GLN A 89 -15.20 -17.33 -13.46
CA GLN A 89 -16.36 -17.90 -14.13
C GLN A 89 -16.08 -19.37 -14.45
#